data_AF-A0A2E3RPH2-F1
#
_entry.id   AF-A0A2E3RPH2-F1
#
_cell.length_a   1.000
_cell.length_b   1.000
_cell.length_c   1.000
_cell.angle_alpha   90.00
_cell.angle_beta   90.00
_cell.angle_gamma   90.00
#
_symmetry.space_group_name_H-M   'P 1'
#
loop_
_entity.id
_entity.type
_entity.pdbx_description
1 polymer ?
#
loop_
_entity_poly.entity_id
_entity_poly.type
_entity_poly.pdbx_seq_one_letter_code
_entity_poly.pdbx_strand_id
1 'polypeptide(L)'
;MIPVVPDAPRVYLQAMDTPSTTPRLPMPEQIMRQVRTRRLIAGIIALGTGAVLVIATVLSPSGDGVGTHEQLGLPGCSWITLLGIPCPTCGMTTSFAHAANGNLLDAVITQPFGALLAIITAMAFLVSIYIVMTGSTIGGIVLQRLSGRFWVIMGGLLLLAWVYKIMTFEGILS
;
A
#
# COMPACT_ATOMS: atom_id res chain seq x y z
N MET A 1 -19.89 72.69 -18.25
CA MET A 1 -20.47 71.76 -17.26
C MET A 1 -19.79 70.42 -17.41
N ILE A 2 -18.90 70.07 -16.49
CA ILE A 2 -18.25 68.75 -16.39
C ILE A 2 -19.06 67.96 -15.35
N PRO A 3 -19.50 66.72 -15.62
CA PRO A 3 -20.21 65.95 -14.62
C PRO A 3 -19.22 65.50 -13.53
N VAL A 4 -19.52 65.85 -12.28
CA VAL A 4 -18.82 65.36 -11.09
C VAL A 4 -19.24 63.90 -10.89
N VAL A 5 -18.30 62.97 -11.05
CA VAL A 5 -18.51 61.54 -10.74
C VAL A 5 -18.56 61.40 -9.21
N PRO A 6 -19.55 60.71 -8.61
CA PRO A 6 -19.62 60.51 -7.16
C PRO A 6 -18.46 59.62 -6.68
N ASP A 7 -17.94 59.92 -5.49
CA ASP A 7 -16.90 59.14 -4.80
C ASP A 7 -17.26 57.65 -4.78
N ALA A 8 -16.44 56.81 -5.43
CA ALA A 8 -16.61 55.37 -5.35
C ALA A 8 -16.42 54.91 -3.90
N PRO A 9 -17.35 54.12 -3.32
CA PRO A 9 -17.24 53.71 -1.93
C PRO A 9 -15.94 52.93 -1.71
N ARG A 10 -15.21 53.25 -0.62
CA ARG A 10 -13.88 52.72 -0.23
C ARG A 10 -13.74 51.18 -0.34
N VAL A 11 -14.86 50.46 -0.24
CA VAL A 11 -14.98 49.01 -0.42
C VAL A 11 -14.56 48.56 -1.83
N TYR A 12 -14.82 49.35 -2.88
CA TYR A 12 -14.45 49.00 -4.25
C TYR A 12 -12.94 49.09 -4.49
N LEU A 13 -12.24 50.04 -3.85
CA LEU A 13 -10.79 50.16 -3.97
C LEU A 13 -10.07 48.98 -3.28
N GLN A 14 -10.61 48.52 -2.15
CA GLN A 14 -10.03 47.42 -1.38
C GLN A 14 -10.16 46.05 -2.10
N ALA A 15 -11.17 45.88 -2.96
CA ALA A 15 -11.32 44.69 -3.81
C ALA A 15 -10.33 44.67 -5.01
N MET A 16 -9.78 45.82 -5.41
CA MET A 16 -8.79 45.90 -6.48
C MET A 16 -7.34 45.70 -5.98
N ASP A 17 -7.12 45.83 -4.67
CA ASP A 17 -5.83 45.60 -4.01
C ASP A 17 -5.59 44.14 -3.59
N THR A 18 -6.60 43.26 -3.67
CA THR A 18 -6.35 41.82 -3.55
C THR A 18 -5.58 41.35 -4.77
N PRO A 19 -4.31 40.89 -4.64
CA PRO A 19 -3.57 40.36 -5.77
C PRO A 19 -4.41 39.24 -6.37
N SER A 20 -4.79 39.40 -7.65
CA SER A 20 -5.43 38.34 -8.41
C SER A 20 -4.48 37.14 -8.40
N THR A 21 -4.75 36.22 -7.48
CA THR A 21 -4.01 34.96 -7.39
C THR A 21 -4.59 34.06 -8.46
N THR A 22 -4.46 34.47 -9.73
CA THR A 22 -4.86 33.68 -10.88
C THR A 22 -4.04 32.39 -10.77
N PRO A 23 -4.68 31.22 -10.64
CA PRO A 23 -3.94 29.96 -10.57
C PRO A 23 -3.05 29.86 -11.81
N ARG A 24 -1.73 30.00 -11.64
CA ARG A 24 -0.79 29.84 -12.76
C ARG A 24 -0.87 28.38 -13.15
N LEU A 25 -1.40 28.11 -14.34
CA LEU A 25 -1.34 26.76 -14.90
C LEU A 25 0.13 26.34 -14.96
N PRO A 26 0.48 25.14 -14.45
CA PRO A 26 1.86 24.69 -14.47
C PRO A 26 2.38 24.69 -15.91
N MET A 27 3.62 25.14 -16.08
CA MET A 27 4.28 25.18 -17.39
C MET A 27 4.35 23.76 -17.99
N PRO A 28 4.28 23.58 -19.32
CA PRO A 28 4.30 22.26 -19.96
C PRO A 28 5.45 21.35 -19.49
N GLU A 29 6.63 21.91 -19.23
CA GLU A 29 7.78 21.17 -18.67
C GLU A 29 7.52 20.62 -17.27
N GLN A 30 6.81 21.36 -16.42
CA GLN A 30 6.46 20.92 -15.06
C GLN A 30 5.48 19.74 -15.12
N ILE A 31 4.49 19.80 -16.02
CA ILE A 31 3.53 18.70 -16.24
C ILE A 31 4.27 17.45 -16.70
N MET A 32 5.14 17.56 -17.71
CA MET A 32 5.92 16.42 -18.22
C MET A 32 6.84 15.82 -17.14
N ARG A 33 7.50 16.66 -16.33
CA ARG A 33 8.33 16.22 -15.22
C ARG A 33 7.51 15.46 -14.17
N GLN A 34 6.34 15.96 -13.80
CA GLN A 34 5.44 15.27 -12.86
C GLN A 34 4.98 13.91 -13.39
N VAL A 35 4.60 13.82 -14.67
CA VAL A 35 4.22 12.55 -15.30
C VAL A 35 5.39 11.57 -15.30
N ARG A 36 6.60 12.01 -15.65
CA ARG A 36 7.81 11.18 -15.63
C ARG A 36 8.10 10.67 -14.22
N THR A 37 8.06 11.54 -13.20
CA THR A 37 8.26 11.15 -11.81
C THR A 37 7.22 10.11 -11.35
N ARG A 38 5.94 10.28 -11.69
CA ARG A 38 4.89 9.30 -11.37
C ARG A 38 5.15 7.95 -12.01
N ARG A 39 5.53 7.93 -13.29
CA ARG A 39 5.86 6.70 -14.01
C ARG A 39 7.09 6.00 -13.41
N LEU A 40 8.11 6.75 -13.02
CA LEU A 40 9.30 6.19 -12.37
C LEU A 40 8.96 5.57 -11.01
N ILE A 41 8.22 6.28 -10.16
CA ILE A 41 7.79 5.76 -8.85
C ILE A 41 6.92 4.52 -9.02
N ALA A 42 5.93 4.57 -9.92
CA ALA A 42 5.08 3.42 -10.21
C ALA A 42 5.88 2.24 -10.79
N GLY A 43 6.89 2.50 -11.61
CA GLY A 43 7.80 1.46 -12.12
C GLY A 43 8.56 0.76 -11.01
N ILE A 44 9.10 1.51 -10.03
CA ILE A 44 9.79 0.94 -8.87
C ILE A 44 8.82 0.09 -8.02
N ILE A 45 7.62 0.60 -7.76
CA ILE A 45 6.60 -0.14 -7.00
C ILE A 45 6.23 -1.44 -7.74
N ALA A 46 5.94 -1.35 -9.05
CA ALA A 46 5.60 -2.50 -9.87
C ALA A 46 6.70 -3.56 -9.86
N LEU A 47 7.97 -3.16 -9.95
CA LEU A 47 9.10 -4.09 -9.87
C LEU A 47 9.16 -4.77 -8.50
N GLY A 48 9.04 -4.01 -7.41
CA GLY A 48 9.06 -4.58 -6.05
C GLY A 48 7.91 -5.53 -5.77
N THR A 49 6.67 -5.10 -6.04
CA THR A 49 5.48 -5.95 -5.82
C THR A 49 5.45 -7.14 -6.78
N GLY A 50 5.88 -6.94 -8.03
CA GLY A 50 5.98 -7.99 -9.03
C GLY A 50 7.00 -9.06 -8.62
N ALA A 51 8.17 -8.66 -8.14
CA ALA A 51 9.17 -9.59 -7.63
C ALA A 51 8.63 -10.43 -6.46
N VAL A 52 7.94 -9.81 -5.50
CA VAL A 52 7.31 -10.52 -4.38
C VAL A 52 6.28 -11.55 -4.86
N LEU A 53 5.40 -11.17 -5.80
CA LEU A 53 4.39 -12.07 -6.34
C LEU A 53 5.01 -13.23 -7.13
N VAL A 54 6.04 -12.95 -7.94
CA VAL A 54 6.78 -13.99 -8.67
C VAL A 54 7.45 -14.95 -7.70
N ILE A 55 8.12 -14.44 -6.67
CA ILE A 55 8.72 -15.29 -5.62
C ILE A 55 7.63 -16.16 -4.96
N ALA A 56 6.48 -15.58 -4.63
CA ALA A 56 5.36 -16.30 -4.04
C ALA A 56 4.84 -17.44 -4.95
N THR A 57 4.84 -17.28 -6.28
CA THR A 57 4.46 -18.36 -7.22
C THR A 57 5.46 -19.51 -7.31
N VAL A 58 6.73 -19.25 -6.96
CA VAL A 58 7.80 -20.27 -7.00
C VAL A 58 7.87 -21.04 -5.67
N LEU A 59 7.40 -20.44 -4.58
CA LEU A 59 7.42 -21.04 -3.26
C LEU A 59 6.33 -22.10 -3.10
N SER A 60 6.70 -23.23 -2.49
CA SER A 60 5.75 -24.25 -2.08
C SER A 60 5.21 -23.91 -0.69
N PRO A 61 3.90 -23.70 -0.51
CA PRO A 61 3.35 -23.42 0.82
C PRO A 61 3.60 -24.59 1.76
N SER A 62 4.07 -24.30 2.98
CA SER A 62 4.32 -25.28 4.04
C SER A 62 3.00 -25.84 4.59
N GLY A 63 2.92 -27.16 4.76
CA GLY A 63 1.76 -27.82 5.38
C GLY A 63 1.46 -27.34 6.80
N ASP A 64 2.49 -26.95 7.56
CA ASP A 64 2.36 -26.47 8.93
C ASP A 64 1.90 -24.99 9.03
N GLY A 65 1.66 -24.34 7.89
CA GLY A 65 1.24 -22.94 7.86
C GLY A 65 2.30 -21.93 8.33
N VAL A 66 3.57 -22.34 8.46
CA VAL A 66 4.74 -21.52 8.81
C VAL A 66 6.01 -22.10 8.15
N GLY A 67 7.05 -21.29 7.97
CA GLY A 67 8.37 -21.78 7.53
C GLY A 67 8.61 -21.73 6.01
N THR A 68 7.63 -21.35 5.19
CA THR A 68 7.85 -21.17 3.74
C THR A 68 8.97 -20.17 3.42
N HIS A 69 9.27 -19.23 4.32
CA HIS A 69 10.40 -18.31 4.15
C HIS A 69 11.77 -19.00 4.18
N GLU A 70 11.89 -20.19 4.76
CA GLU A 70 13.14 -20.96 4.84
C GLU A 70 13.61 -21.45 3.48
N GLN A 71 12.69 -21.63 2.52
CA GLN A 71 13.02 -21.94 1.13
C GLN A 71 13.79 -20.81 0.44
N LEU A 72 13.74 -19.59 0.99
CA LEU A 72 14.54 -18.44 0.54
C LEU A 72 15.94 -18.42 1.16
N GLY A 73 16.32 -19.46 1.92
CA GLY A 73 17.59 -19.52 2.66
C GLY A 73 17.58 -18.70 3.96
N LEU A 74 16.39 -18.27 4.42
CA LEU A 74 16.24 -17.56 5.69
C LEU A 74 16.19 -18.56 6.85
N PRO A 75 16.69 -18.18 8.04
CA PRO A 75 16.59 -19.05 9.21
C PRO A 75 15.14 -19.22 9.67
N GLY A 76 14.87 -20.32 10.38
CA GLY A 76 13.60 -20.53 11.06
C GLY A 76 13.28 -19.44 12.08
N CYS A 77 12.00 -19.31 12.44
CA CYS A 77 11.56 -18.25 13.33
C CYS A 77 12.07 -18.46 14.76
N SER A 78 12.89 -17.53 15.26
CA SER A 78 13.46 -17.62 16.61
C SER A 78 12.41 -17.56 17.72
N TRP A 79 11.24 -16.95 17.48
CA TRP A 79 10.18 -16.95 18.49
C TRP A 79 9.59 -18.34 18.70
N ILE A 80 9.45 -19.11 17.63
CA ILE A 80 9.00 -20.51 17.73
C ILE A 80 10.06 -21.32 18.48
N THR A 81 11.34 -21.16 18.12
CA THR A 81 12.41 -21.98 18.73
C THR A 81 12.73 -21.59 20.18
N LEU A 82 12.60 -20.31 20.55
CA LEU A 82 12.96 -19.81 21.89
C LEU A 82 11.76 -19.67 22.84
N LEU A 83 10.59 -19.27 22.32
CA LEU A 83 9.41 -18.94 23.13
C LEU A 83 8.26 -19.93 22.92
N GLY A 84 8.36 -20.85 21.95
CA GLY A 84 7.29 -21.78 21.60
C GLY A 84 6.06 -21.13 20.96
N ILE A 85 6.13 -19.83 20.63
CA ILE A 85 4.99 -19.08 20.08
C ILE A 85 5.32 -18.46 18.71
N PRO A 86 4.34 -18.33 17.80
CA PRO A 86 4.55 -17.69 16.51
C PRO A 86 4.68 -16.17 16.68
N CYS A 87 5.59 -15.56 15.92
CA CYS A 87 5.66 -14.09 15.83
C CYS A 87 4.51 -13.55 14.95
N PRO A 88 4.20 -12.24 14.99
CA PRO A 88 3.09 -11.68 14.21
C PRO A 88 3.26 -11.81 12.68
N THR A 89 4.46 -12.11 12.20
CA THR A 89 4.76 -12.33 10.77
C THR A 89 4.87 -13.81 10.39
N CYS A 90 4.80 -14.74 11.35
CA CYS A 90 4.79 -16.17 11.06
C CYS A 90 3.61 -16.52 10.14
N GLY A 91 3.89 -17.30 9.09
CA GLY A 91 2.89 -17.76 8.12
C GLY A 91 2.53 -16.73 7.03
N MET A 92 3.10 -15.52 7.04
CA MET A 92 2.82 -14.54 5.98
C MET A 92 3.32 -15.03 4.62
N THR A 93 4.56 -15.52 4.51
CA THR A 93 5.11 -16.04 3.24
C THR A 93 4.36 -17.28 2.76
N THR A 94 3.94 -18.15 3.68
CA THR A 94 3.09 -19.30 3.37
C THR A 94 1.73 -18.85 2.81
N SER A 95 1.10 -17.86 3.43
CA SER A 95 -0.16 -17.27 2.95
C SER A 95 0.00 -16.62 1.57
N PHE A 96 1.12 -15.93 1.32
CA PHE A 96 1.45 -15.41 -0.01
C PHE A 96 1.58 -16.53 -1.05
N ALA A 97 2.26 -17.63 -0.72
CA ALA A 97 2.39 -18.78 -1.61
C ALA A 97 1.04 -19.43 -1.92
N HIS A 98 0.18 -19.62 -0.91
CA HIS A 98 -1.20 -20.10 -1.13
C HIS A 98 -2.00 -19.15 -2.05
N ALA A 99 -1.94 -17.85 -1.80
CA ALA A 99 -2.64 -16.85 -2.60
C ALA A 99 -2.13 -16.82 -4.05
N ALA A 100 -0.81 -16.92 -4.24
CA ALA A 100 -0.18 -16.99 -5.56
C ALA A 100 -0.55 -18.26 -6.32
N ASN A 101 -0.77 -19.38 -5.62
CA ASN A 101 -1.24 -20.63 -6.18
C ASN A 101 -2.76 -20.68 -6.43
N GLY A 102 -3.49 -19.59 -6.16
CA GLY A 102 -4.94 -19.50 -6.33
C GLY A 102 -5.76 -20.05 -5.14
N ASN A 103 -5.10 -20.56 -4.11
CA ASN A 103 -5.73 -21.13 -2.92
C ASN A 103 -5.99 -20.04 -1.86
N LEU A 104 -6.88 -19.10 -2.18
CA LEU A 104 -7.17 -17.95 -1.31
C LEU A 104 -7.75 -18.36 0.06
N LEU A 105 -8.51 -19.45 0.12
CA LEU A 105 -9.06 -19.94 1.39
C LEU A 105 -7.94 -20.41 2.32
N ASP A 106 -7.02 -21.24 1.82
CA ASP A 106 -5.86 -21.69 2.58
C ASP A 106 -4.95 -20.53 2.99
N ALA A 107 -4.82 -19.51 2.14
CA ALA A 107 -4.09 -18.30 2.46
C ALA A 107 -4.69 -17.60 3.70
N VAL A 108 -6.03 -17.47 3.77
CA VAL A 108 -6.73 -16.85 4.89
C VAL A 108 -6.62 -17.70 6.15
N ILE A 109 -6.83 -19.02 6.04
CA ILE A 109 -6.72 -19.95 7.17
C ILE A 109 -5.29 -19.95 7.74
N THR A 110 -4.28 -19.88 6.88
CA THR A 110 -2.87 -19.89 7.32
C THR A 110 -2.51 -18.64 8.12
N GLN A 111 -2.86 -17.47 7.58
CA GLN A 111 -2.57 -16.16 8.17
C GLN A 111 -3.45 -15.08 7.50
N PRO A 112 -4.57 -14.65 8.12
CA PRO A 112 -5.53 -13.74 7.49
C PRO A 112 -4.93 -12.41 7.05
N PHE A 113 -4.02 -11.85 7.87
CA PHE A 113 -3.33 -10.61 7.53
C PHE A 113 -2.33 -10.80 6.38
N GLY A 114 -1.72 -11.98 6.27
CA GLY A 114 -0.87 -12.35 5.13
C GLY A 114 -1.66 -12.40 3.83
N ALA A 115 -2.86 -12.99 3.85
CA ALA A 115 -3.74 -13.07 2.68
C ALA A 115 -4.21 -11.67 2.25
N LEU A 116 -4.59 -10.83 3.22
CA LEU A 116 -4.94 -9.43 2.97
C LEU A 116 -3.77 -8.68 2.32
N LEU A 117 -2.56 -8.84 2.86
CA LEU A 117 -1.36 -8.23 2.28
C LEU A 117 -1.07 -8.75 0.87
N ALA A 118 -1.23 -10.04 0.60
CA ALA A 118 -1.04 -10.60 -0.75
C ALA A 118 -1.99 -9.95 -1.77
N ILE A 119 -3.26 -9.76 -1.40
CA ILE A 119 -4.25 -9.06 -2.24
C ILE A 119 -3.85 -7.59 -2.44
N ILE A 120 -3.46 -6.89 -1.37
CA ILE A 120 -3.00 -5.50 -1.45
C ILE A 120 -1.77 -5.39 -2.38
N THR A 121 -0.82 -6.32 -2.28
CA THR A 121 0.37 -6.38 -3.14
C THR A 121 -0.01 -6.62 -4.60
N ALA A 122 -0.95 -7.54 -4.89
CA ALA A 122 -1.45 -7.78 -6.24
C ALA A 122 -2.15 -6.54 -6.82
N MET A 123 -3.00 -5.88 -6.03
CA MET A 123 -3.66 -4.64 -6.44
C MET A 123 -2.66 -3.50 -6.66
N ALA A 124 -1.66 -3.36 -5.78
CA ALA A 124 -0.60 -2.38 -5.93
C ALA A 124 0.22 -2.59 -7.20
N PHE A 125 0.50 -3.85 -7.56
CA PHE A 125 1.15 -4.20 -8.83
C PHE A 125 0.30 -3.74 -10.02
N LEU A 126 -0.98 -4.12 -10.07
CA LEU A 126 -1.88 -3.76 -11.18
C LEU A 126 -2.05 -2.24 -11.33
N VAL A 127 -2.26 -1.53 -10.23
CA VAL A 127 -2.38 -0.06 -10.22
C VAL A 127 -1.08 0.58 -10.67
N SER A 128 0.07 0.05 -10.26
CA SER A 128 1.37 0.58 -10.65
C SER A 128 1.63 0.40 -12.15
N ILE A 129 1.32 -0.78 -12.71
CA ILE A 129 1.38 -1.01 -14.16
C ILE A 129 0.47 -0.03 -14.90
N TYR A 130 -0.77 0.17 -14.42
CA TYR A 130 -1.68 1.15 -15.00
C TYR A 130 -1.11 2.57 -15.00
N ILE A 131 -0.47 3.00 -13.90
CA ILE A 131 0.15 4.34 -13.80
C ILE A 131 1.38 4.46 -14.72
N VAL A 132 2.21 3.41 -14.84
CA VAL A 132 3.35 3.40 -15.78
C VAL A 132 2.84 3.64 -17.20
N MET A 133 1.77 2.96 -17.61
CA MET A 133 1.18 3.09 -18.94
C MET A 133 0.53 4.47 -19.16
N THR A 134 -0.33 4.90 -18.23
CA THR A 134 -1.20 6.09 -18.43
C THR A 134 -0.59 7.41 -17.94
N GLY A 135 0.37 7.38 -17.01
CA GLY A 135 0.86 8.59 -16.33
C GLY A 135 -0.13 9.19 -15.33
N SER A 136 -1.16 8.44 -14.93
CA SER A 136 -2.27 8.89 -14.09
C SER A 136 -1.87 9.40 -12.70
N THR A 137 -2.70 10.29 -12.13
CA THR A 137 -2.57 10.84 -10.76
C THR A 137 -3.09 9.90 -9.67
N ILE A 138 -3.70 8.77 -10.02
CA ILE A 138 -4.38 7.86 -9.08
C ILE A 138 -3.48 7.49 -7.88
N GLY A 139 -2.19 7.25 -8.10
CA GLY A 139 -1.26 6.93 -7.01
C GLY A 139 -1.20 7.99 -5.91
N GLY A 140 -1.30 9.28 -6.27
CA GLY A 140 -1.36 10.37 -5.31
C GLY A 140 -2.65 10.38 -4.48
N ILE A 141 -3.80 10.06 -5.10
CA ILE A 141 -5.10 9.98 -4.43
C ILE A 141 -5.12 8.80 -3.44
N VAL A 142 -4.58 7.65 -3.86
CA VAL A 142 -4.44 6.47 -2.99
C VAL A 142 -3.57 6.80 -1.78
N LEU A 143 -2.42 7.44 -2.00
CA LEU A 143 -1.49 7.80 -0.92
C LEU A 143 -2.09 8.82 0.06
N GLN A 144 -2.86 9.78 -0.44
CA GLN A 144 -3.60 10.72 0.42
C GLN A 144 -4.66 10.04 1.29
N ARG A 145 -5.19 8.90 0.84
CA ARG A 145 -6.19 8.11 1.56
C ARG A 145 -5.57 7.18 2.61
N LEU A 146 -4.27 6.91 2.51
CA LEU A 146 -3.46 6.22 3.53
C LEU A 146 -3.15 7.15 4.72
N SER A 147 -4.22 7.63 5.37
CA SER A 147 -4.16 8.48 6.57
C SER A 147 -3.68 7.71 7.81
N GLY A 148 -3.41 8.41 8.92
CA GLY A 148 -3.08 7.75 10.20
C GLY A 148 -4.12 6.70 10.64
N ARG A 149 -5.40 6.90 10.31
CA ARG A 149 -6.47 5.93 10.57
C ARG A 149 -6.24 4.60 9.86
N PHE A 150 -5.74 4.64 8.63
CA PHE A 150 -5.42 3.42 7.87
C PHE A 150 -4.36 2.58 8.60
N TRP A 151 -3.30 3.21 9.08
CA TRP A 151 -2.23 2.53 9.81
C TRP A 151 -2.70 1.96 11.15
N VAL A 152 -3.58 2.67 11.86
CA VAL A 152 -4.21 2.14 13.09
C VAL A 152 -5.07 0.93 12.79
N ILE A 153 -5.88 0.96 11.72
CA ILE A 153 -6.71 -0.19 11.31
C ILE A 153 -5.82 -1.37 10.92
N MET A 154 -4.78 -1.17 10.11
CA MET A 154 -3.85 -2.23 9.72
C MET A 154 -3.11 -2.81 10.93
N GLY A 155 -2.68 -1.97 11.88
CA GLY A 155 -2.08 -2.42 13.14
C GLY A 155 -3.05 -3.25 13.97
N GLY A 156 -4.30 -2.81 14.09
CA GLY A 156 -5.35 -3.58 14.76
C GLY A 156 -5.63 -4.93 14.10
N LEU A 157 -5.73 -4.97 12.77
CA LEU A 157 -5.92 -6.21 12.01
C LEU A 157 -4.72 -7.16 12.16
N LEU A 158 -3.50 -6.63 12.17
CA LEU A 158 -2.29 -7.43 12.43
C LEU A 158 -2.33 -8.06 13.82
N LEU A 159 -2.68 -7.28 14.86
CA LEU A 159 -2.79 -7.80 16.21
C LEU A 159 -3.87 -8.86 16.33
N LEU A 160 -5.04 -8.64 15.73
CA LEU A 160 -6.12 -9.63 15.70
C LEU A 160 -5.70 -10.91 14.95
N ALA A 161 -5.02 -10.78 13.82
CA ALA A 161 -4.50 -11.92 13.07
C ALA A 161 -3.39 -12.66 13.81
N TRP A 162 -2.57 -11.94 14.59
CA TRP A 162 -1.55 -12.55 15.44
C TRP A 162 -2.17 -13.34 16.58
N VAL A 163 -3.20 -12.81 17.25
CA VAL A 163 -3.98 -13.55 18.26
C VAL A 163 -4.60 -14.80 17.63
N TYR A 164 -5.18 -14.68 16.44
CA TYR A 164 -5.65 -15.84 15.66
C TYR A 164 -4.54 -16.86 15.40
N LYS A 165 -3.34 -16.40 15.00
CA LYS A 165 -2.21 -17.28 14.73
C LYS A 165 -1.73 -17.99 16.00
N ILE A 166 -1.66 -17.32 17.14
CA ILE A 166 -1.33 -17.96 18.42
C ILE A 166 -2.35 -19.05 18.73
N MET A 167 -3.65 -18.73 18.68
CA MET A 167 -4.72 -19.70 19.01
C MET A 167 -4.72 -20.94 18.10
N THR A 168 -4.34 -20.78 16.82
CA THR A 168 -4.30 -21.88 15.85
C THR A 168 -2.97 -22.65 15.86
N PHE A 169 -1.89 -22.03 16.33
CA PHE A 169 -0.57 -22.67 16.43
C PHE A 169 -0.49 -23.67 17.59
N GLU A 170 -1.20 -23.42 18.70
CA GLU A 170 -1.28 -24.32 19.86
C GLU A 170 -1.88 -25.70 19.53
N GLY A 171 -2.59 -25.84 18.39
CA GLY A 171 -3.18 -27.11 17.95
C GLY A 171 -2.20 -28.10 17.30
N ILE A 172 -0.92 -27.75 17.13
CA ILE A 172 0.10 -28.59 16.46
C ILE A 172 0.99 -29.35 17.49
N LEU A 173 0.87 -29.05 18.79
CA LEU A 173 1.60 -29.76 19.86
C LEU A 173 0.83 -30.94 20.51
N SER A 174 -0.31 -31.36 19.96
CA SER A 174 -1.06 -32.55 20.43
C SER A 174 -0.84 -33.77 19.55
#